data_AF-A0A9P4LIG5-F1
#
_entry.id   AF-A0A9P4LIG5-F1
#
_cell.length_a   1.000
_cell.length_b   1.000
_cell.length_c   1.000
_cell.angle_alpha   90.00
_cell.angle_beta   90.00
_cell.angle_gamma   90.00
#
_symmetry.space_group_name_H-M   'P 1'
#
loop_
_entity.id
_entity.type
_entity.pdbx_description
1 polymer ?
#
loop_
_entity_poly.entity_id
_entity_poly.type
_entity_poly.pdbx_seq_one_letter_code
_entity_poly.pdbx_strand_id
1 'polypeptide(L)'
;TSPIENTSMIFPVLLVSITLVAQASAACTRTTLHAAVTDNYRALTTGDSSLISQAPNMTYIENDVPTNITQGILSQPITMDIMRSLLDTTLCATLIEITAASNAHPYVQRVL
;
A
#
# COMPACT_ATOMS: atom_id res chain seq x y z
N THR A 1 46.25 47.86 14.77
CA THR A 1 44.81 47.54 14.71
C THR A 1 44.62 46.40 13.72
N SER A 2 43.75 45.48 14.08
CA SER A 2 43.68 44.04 13.78
C SER A 2 43.73 43.58 12.32
N PRO A 3 44.13 42.30 12.08
CA PRO A 3 43.88 41.55 10.85
C PRO A 3 42.55 40.76 10.93
N ILE A 4 42.32 39.93 9.90
CA ILE A 4 41.41 38.77 9.83
C ILE A 4 39.98 39.05 9.30
N GLU A 5 39.53 38.16 8.40
CA GLU A 5 38.13 37.69 8.25
C GLU A 5 37.32 38.08 6.99
N ASN A 6 37.80 37.73 5.79
CA ASN A 6 36.98 37.75 4.56
C ASN A 6 36.75 36.37 3.92
N THR A 7 37.07 35.28 4.61
CA THR A 7 36.99 33.90 4.06
C THR A 7 35.91 33.04 4.71
N SER A 8 34.91 33.65 5.36
CA SER A 8 33.93 32.96 6.20
C SER A 8 32.48 33.19 5.73
N MET A 9 32.22 33.18 4.42
CA MET A 9 30.84 33.32 3.91
C MET A 9 30.55 32.45 2.69
N ILE A 10 31.21 31.29 2.59
CA ILE A 10 30.85 30.26 1.59
C ILE A 10 30.63 28.89 2.27
N PHE A 11 31.04 28.74 3.53
CA PHE A 11 30.99 27.46 4.24
C PHE A 11 29.64 27.04 4.83
N PRO A 12 28.66 27.91 5.19
CA PRO A 12 27.43 27.42 5.80
C PRO A 12 26.39 26.96 4.75
N VAL A 13 26.53 27.34 3.48
CA VAL A 13 25.55 27.00 2.43
C VAL A 13 25.75 25.57 1.90
N LEU A 14 26.98 25.04 1.94
CA LEU A 14 27.26 23.68 1.47
C LEU A 14 26.81 22.59 2.47
N LEU A 15 26.54 22.95 3.73
CA LEU A 15 26.17 22.02 4.81
C LEU A 15 24.66 21.77 4.92
N VAL A 16 23.81 22.48 4.16
CA VAL A 16 22.34 22.34 4.24
C VAL A 16 21.80 21.23 3.32
N SER A 17 22.62 20.68 2.42
CA SER A 17 22.13 19.84 1.31
C SER A 17 22.08 18.33 1.56
N ILE A 18 22.42 17.81 2.76
CA ILE A 18 22.65 16.36 2.93
C ILE A 18 21.50 15.58 3.58
N THR A 19 20.48 16.22 4.16
CA THR A 19 19.38 15.46 4.79
C THR A 19 18.15 15.34 3.90
N LEU A 20 18.31 14.85 2.67
CA LEU A 20 17.19 14.19 1.99
C LEU A 20 17.24 12.70 2.35
N VAL A 21 17.03 12.41 3.64
CA VAL A 21 16.89 11.04 4.13
C VAL A 21 15.64 10.48 3.47
N ALA A 22 15.81 9.44 2.65
CA ALA A 22 14.73 8.62 2.16
C ALA A 22 13.95 8.10 3.38
N GLN A 23 12.82 8.72 3.71
CA GLN A 23 11.90 8.23 4.72
C GLN A 23 11.16 7.04 4.13
N ALA A 24 11.84 5.89 3.97
CA ALA A 24 11.15 4.62 3.89
C ALA A 24 10.47 4.44 5.24
N SER A 25 9.14 4.55 5.29
CA SER A 25 8.45 4.43 6.56
C SER A 25 8.71 3.03 7.13
N ALA A 26 8.99 2.94 8.43
CA ALA A 26 9.21 1.64 9.09
C ALA A 26 7.99 0.70 8.99
N ALA A 27 6.81 1.23 8.63
CA ALA A 27 5.60 0.47 8.40
C ALA A 27 5.61 -0.29 7.05
N CYS A 28 6.37 0.16 6.06
CA CYS A 28 6.34 -0.37 4.68
C CYS A 28 7.36 -1.49 4.44
N THR A 29 7.53 -2.38 5.41
CA THR A 29 8.36 -3.56 5.20
C THR A 29 7.68 -4.53 4.25
N ARG A 30 8.48 -5.31 3.51
CA ARG A 30 7.96 -6.40 2.67
C ARG A 30 7.05 -7.35 3.46
N THR A 31 7.38 -7.61 4.72
CA THR A 31 6.58 -8.44 5.64
C THR A 31 5.20 -7.84 5.90
N THR A 32 5.13 -6.53 6.14
CA THR A 32 3.85 -5.83 6.34
C THR A 32 2.97 -5.91 5.08
N LEU A 33 3.55 -5.67 3.90
CA LEU A 33 2.82 -5.77 2.64
C LEU A 33 2.33 -7.20 2.37
N HIS A 34 3.14 -8.21 2.70
CA HIS A 34 2.74 -9.60 2.59
C HIS A 34 1.59 -9.96 3.54
N ALA A 35 1.60 -9.42 4.76
CA ALA A 35 0.49 -9.59 5.70
C ALA A 35 -0.81 -8.98 5.13
N ALA A 36 -0.74 -7.78 4.55
CA ALA A 36 -1.89 -7.16 3.89
C ALA A 36 -2.46 -8.00 2.73
N VAL A 37 -1.60 -8.62 1.91
CA VAL A 37 -2.04 -9.57 0.87
C VAL A 37 -2.70 -10.80 1.47
N THR A 38 -2.16 -11.32 2.57
CA THR A 38 -2.72 -12.49 3.27
C THR A 38 -4.10 -12.19 3.85
N ASP A 39 -4.28 -11.02 4.45
CA ASP A 39 -5.56 -10.58 4.99
C ASP A 39 -6.59 -10.37 3.88
N ASN A 40 -6.19 -9.79 2.73
CA ASN A 40 -7.04 -9.70 1.55
C ASN A 40 -7.49 -11.08 1.04
N TYR A 41 -6.56 -12.03 0.91
CA TYR A 41 -6.89 -13.39 0.51
C TYR A 41 -7.92 -14.03 1.45
N ARG A 42 -7.72 -13.87 2.76
CA ARG A 42 -8.67 -14.40 3.75
C ARG A 42 -10.02 -13.72 3.65
N ALA A 43 -10.06 -12.39 3.59
CA ALA A 43 -11.29 -11.62 3.46
C ALA A 43 -12.12 -12.06 2.24
N LEU A 44 -11.47 -12.24 1.08
CA LEU A 44 -12.13 -12.68 -0.15
C LEU A 44 -12.59 -14.14 -0.10
N THR A 45 -11.79 -15.04 0.48
CA THR A 45 -12.18 -16.47 0.57
C THR A 45 -13.27 -16.71 1.60
N THR A 46 -13.38 -15.90 2.64
CA THR A 46 -14.43 -16.04 3.67
C THR A 46 -15.61 -15.10 3.48
N GLY A 47 -15.50 -14.08 2.62
CA GLY A 47 -16.48 -12.99 2.54
C GLY A 47 -16.53 -12.14 3.81
N ASP A 48 -15.39 -11.97 4.50
CA ASP A 48 -15.30 -11.24 5.77
C ASP A 48 -14.43 -10.00 5.64
N SER A 49 -15.08 -8.88 5.30
CA SER A 49 -14.44 -7.56 5.20
C SER A 49 -13.77 -7.07 6.50
N SER A 50 -14.13 -7.62 7.67
CA SER A 50 -13.52 -7.21 8.94
C SER A 50 -12.05 -7.62 9.08
N LEU A 51 -11.60 -8.56 8.23
CA LEU A 51 -10.21 -8.99 8.16
C LEU A 51 -9.29 -7.96 7.48
N ILE A 52 -9.86 -6.98 6.75
CA ILE A 52 -9.09 -5.89 6.17
C ILE A 52 -8.81 -4.84 7.25
N SER A 53 -7.53 -4.62 7.55
CA SER A 53 -7.11 -3.59 8.51
C SER A 53 -7.51 -2.19 8.03
N GLN A 54 -8.44 -1.55 8.75
CA GLN A 54 -8.94 -0.23 8.39
C GLN A 54 -8.03 0.86 8.96
N ALA A 55 -7.34 1.57 8.08
CA ALA A 55 -6.66 2.81 8.43
C ALA A 55 -7.68 3.97 8.54
N PRO A 56 -7.43 5.00 9.37
CA PRO A 56 -8.36 6.12 9.56
C PRO A 56 -8.81 6.85 8.28
N ASN A 57 -7.99 6.79 7.23
CA ASN A 57 -8.23 7.43 5.93
C ASN A 57 -8.30 6.40 4.79
N MET A 58 -8.70 5.15 5.08
CA MET A 58 -8.89 4.14 4.05
C MET A 58 -10.10 4.50 3.18
N THR A 59 -9.91 4.50 1.86
CA THR A 59 -11.00 4.58 0.90
C THR A 59 -11.11 3.23 0.20
N TYR A 60 -12.32 2.67 0.20
CA TYR A 60 -12.60 1.46 -0.56
C TYR A 60 -13.30 1.82 -1.87
N ILE A 61 -12.76 1.32 -2.97
CA ILE A 61 -13.20 1.63 -4.33
C ILE A 61 -13.37 0.32 -5.08
N GLU A 62 -14.55 0.11 -5.65
CA GLU A 62 -14.82 -0.99 -6.56
C GLU A 62 -15.26 -0.43 -7.91
N ASN A 63 -14.68 -0.90 -9.00
CA ASN A 63 -15.01 -0.44 -10.36
C ASN A 63 -15.03 1.09 -10.50
N ASP A 64 -14.01 1.75 -9.93
CA ASP A 64 -13.84 3.21 -9.90
C ASP A 64 -14.96 3.98 -9.15
N VAL A 65 -15.76 3.29 -8.34
CA VAL A 65 -16.81 3.89 -7.51
C VAL A 65 -16.48 3.72 -6.02
N PRO A 66 -16.51 4.80 -5.21
CA PRO A 66 -16.40 4.68 -3.76
C PRO A 66 -17.54 3.81 -3.20
N THR A 67 -17.18 2.74 -2.50
CA THR A 67 -18.11 1.72 -2.02
C THR A 67 -17.88 1.47 -0.54
N ASN A 68 -18.92 1.04 0.18
CA ASN A 68 -18.77 0.59 1.56
C ASN A 68 -18.06 -0.78 1.58
N ILE A 69 -16.96 -0.90 2.33
CA ILE A 69 -16.14 -2.14 2.40
C ILE A 69 -16.92 -3.38 2.87
N THR A 70 -18.04 -3.19 3.56
CA THR A 70 -18.95 -4.27 4.00
C THR A 70 -19.90 -4.77 2.91
N GLN A 71 -19.84 -4.16 1.72
CA GLN A 71 -20.64 -4.49 0.54
C GLN A 71 -19.71 -5.01 -0.57
N GLY A 72 -20.29 -5.47 -1.68
CA GLY A 72 -19.52 -5.83 -2.88
C GLY A 72 -18.74 -7.14 -2.72
N ILE A 73 -17.56 -7.20 -3.33
CA ILE A 73 -16.78 -8.44 -3.53
C ILE A 73 -16.22 -9.00 -2.21
N LEU A 74 -16.01 -8.16 -1.20
CA LEU A 74 -15.55 -8.58 0.14
C LEU A 74 -16.68 -9.09 1.05
N SER A 75 -17.94 -8.98 0.64
CA SER A 75 -19.10 -9.39 1.43
C SER A 75 -19.54 -10.85 1.19
N GLN A 76 -18.92 -11.52 0.23
CA GLN A 76 -19.27 -12.90 -0.15
C GLN A 76 -18.01 -13.73 -0.39
N PRO A 77 -18.03 -15.04 -0.03
CA PRO A 77 -16.92 -15.94 -0.32
C PRO A 77 -16.66 -16.10 -1.83
N ILE A 78 -15.39 -15.99 -2.23
CA ILE A 78 -14.96 -16.16 -3.62
C ILE A 78 -14.11 -17.42 -3.77
N THR A 79 -14.46 -18.19 -4.79
CA THR A 79 -13.67 -19.32 -5.29
C THR A 79 -12.64 -18.78 -6.28
N MET A 80 -11.39 -18.63 -5.84
CA MET A 80 -10.31 -18.11 -6.67
C MET A 80 -9.60 -19.24 -7.43
N ASP A 81 -9.37 -19.03 -8.73
CA ASP A 81 -8.55 -19.94 -9.55
C ASP A 81 -7.09 -19.51 -9.54
N ILE A 82 -6.85 -18.20 -9.64
CA ILE A 82 -5.51 -17.60 -9.68
C ILE A 82 -5.52 -16.34 -8.84
N MET A 83 -4.49 -16.19 -8.00
CA MET A 83 -4.17 -14.94 -7.30
C MET A 83 -2.69 -14.63 -7.53
N ARG A 84 -2.39 -13.39 -7.94
CA ARG A 84 -1.03 -12.86 -8.05
C ARG A 84 -0.92 -11.59 -7.24
N SER A 85 0.23 -11.36 -6.64
CA SER A 85 0.50 -10.14 -5.87
C SER A 85 1.85 -9.53 -6.21
N LEU A 86 1.90 -8.21 -6.28
CA LEU A 86 3.14 -7.43 -6.30
C LEU A 86 3.24 -6.64 -5.00
N LEU A 87 4.39 -6.72 -4.33
CA LEU A 87 4.68 -5.95 -3.12
C LEU A 87 5.66 -4.83 -3.50
N ASP A 88 5.19 -3.58 -3.47
CA ASP A 88 6.02 -2.40 -3.73
C ASP A 88 6.39 -1.71 -2.42
N THR A 89 7.61 -1.95 -1.95
CA THR A 89 8.15 -1.32 -0.74
C THR A 89 8.57 0.14 -0.94
N THR A 90 8.67 0.61 -2.19
CA THR A 90 9.03 2.00 -2.51
C THR A 90 7.80 2.89 -2.46
N LEU A 91 6.70 2.43 -3.08
CA LEU A 91 5.40 3.12 -3.05
C LEU A 91 4.53 2.71 -1.85
N CYS A 92 4.97 1.72 -1.07
CA CYS A 92 4.21 1.16 0.05
C CYS A 92 2.81 0.66 -0.36
N ALA A 93 2.77 -0.07 -1.47
CA ALA A 93 1.52 -0.50 -2.10
C ALA A 93 1.55 -2.00 -2.41
N THR A 94 0.35 -2.59 -2.51
CA THR A 94 0.17 -3.96 -2.96
C THR A 94 -0.76 -3.99 -4.15
N LEU A 95 -0.31 -4.52 -5.28
CA LEU A 95 -1.21 -4.89 -6.37
C LEU A 95 -1.62 -6.35 -6.17
N ILE A 96 -2.91 -6.64 -6.12
CA ILE A 96 -3.43 -8.02 -6.12
C ILE A 96 -4.32 -8.19 -7.34
N GLU A 97 -4.05 -9.21 -8.13
CA GLU A 97 -4.88 -9.59 -9.28
C GLU A 97 -5.47 -10.98 -9.04
N ILE A 98 -6.78 -11.08 -9.19
CA ILE A 98 -7.54 -12.30 -8.95
C ILE A 98 -8.34 -12.64 -10.19
N THR A 99 -8.30 -13.93 -10.55
CA THR A 99 -9.22 -14.55 -11.50
C THR A 99 -10.04 -15.60 -10.77
N ALA A 100 -11.36 -15.47 -10.85
CA ALA A 100 -12.34 -16.37 -10.23
C ALA A 100 -13.35 -16.81 -11.29
N ALA A 101 -12.89 -17.48 -12.33
CA ALA A 101 -13.70 -18.00 -13.43
C ALA A 101 -14.58 -19.18 -13.01
N SER A 102 -14.15 -19.97 -12.01
CA SER A 102 -14.93 -21.08 -11.46
C SER A 102 -15.92 -20.68 -10.37
N ASN A 103 -15.93 -19.42 -9.93
CA ASN A 103 -16.92 -18.93 -8.98
C ASN A 103 -18.31 -18.86 -9.63
N ALA A 104 -19.36 -19.07 -8.82
CA ALA A 104 -20.75 -19.02 -9.28
C ALA A 104 -21.10 -17.69 -9.97
N HIS A 105 -20.50 -16.59 -9.50
CA HIS A 105 -20.46 -15.33 -10.21
C HIS A 105 -19.01 -15.05 -10.62
N PRO A 106 -18.66 -15.14 -11.91
CA PRO A 106 -17.27 -14.98 -12.33
C PRO A 106 -16.74 -13.56 -12.09
N TYR A 107 -15.48 -13.44 -11.66
CA TYR A 107 -14.81 -12.16 -11.45
C TYR A 107 -13.40 -12.10 -12.08
N VAL A 108 -13.04 -10.90 -12.55
CA VAL A 108 -11.65 -10.48 -12.77
C VAL A 108 -11.46 -9.20 -11.96
N GLN A 109 -10.69 -9.28 -10.88
CA GLN A 109 -10.54 -8.17 -9.93
C GLN A 109 -9.08 -7.74 -9.80
N ARG A 110 -8.88 -6.42 -9.77
CA ARG A 110 -7.62 -5.78 -9.37
C ARG A 110 -7.85 -5.04 -8.05
N VAL A 111 -6.99 -5.28 -7.06
CA VAL A 111 -6.94 -4.54 -5.80
C VAL A 111 -5.62 -3.76 -5.78
N LEU A 112 -5.68 -2.48 -5.38
CA LEU A 112 -4.56 -1.53 -5.33
C LEU A 112 -4.38 -1.00 -3.91
#